data_AF-A0A520UPY0-F1
#
_entry.id   AF-A0A520UPY0-F1
#
_cell.length_a   1.000
_cell.length_b   1.000
_cell.length_c   1.000
_cell.angle_alpha   90.00
_cell.angle_beta   90.00
_cell.angle_gamma   90.00
#
_symmetry.space_group_name_H-M   'P 1'
#
loop_
_entity.id
_entity.type
_entity.pdbx_description
1 polymer ?
#
loop_
_entity_poly.entity_id
_entity_poly.type
_entity_poly.pdbx_seq_one_letter_code
_entity_poly.pdbx_strand_id
1 'polypeptide(L)' 'MLNEFFSICDKLNFSKKKLLVAVSGGVDSMVLCHLLNKLNIDFSIAHVNYNLRGND' A
#
# COMPACT_ATOMS: atom_id res chain seq x y z
N MET A 1 -10.30 -7.18 -12.42
CA MET A 1 -9.88 -6.78 -11.07
C MET A 1 -8.35 -6.66 -10.94
N LEU A 2 -7.53 -7.71 -10.91
CA LEU A 2 -6.05 -7.55 -10.80
C LEU A 2 -5.41 -6.88 -12.02
N ASN A 3 -5.79 -7.26 -13.25
CA ASN A 3 -5.28 -6.63 -14.47
C ASN A 3 -5.64 -5.15 -14.55
N GLU A 4 -6.79 -4.77 -14.00
CA GLU A 4 -7.23 -3.38 -13.93
C GLU A 4 -6.36 -2.60 -12.93
N PHE A 5 -6.07 -3.18 -11.75
CA PHE A 5 -5.13 -2.59 -10.80
C PHE A 5 -3.73 -2.40 -11.42
N PHE A 6 -3.21 -3.39 -12.15
CA PHE A 6 -1.91 -3.26 -12.84
C PHE A 6 -1.94 -2.17 -13.91
N SER A 7 -3.00 -2.13 -14.72
CA SER A 7 -3.19 -1.08 -15.72
C SER A 7 -3.25 0.32 -15.09
N ILE A 8 -3.85 0.46 -13.90
CA ILE A 8 -3.87 1.73 -13.16
C ILE A 8 -2.46 2.10 -12.67
N CYS A 9 -1.71 1.15 -12.11
CA CYS A 9 -0.34 1.38 -11.66
C CYS A 9 0.57 1.88 -12.80
N ASP A 10 0.43 1.27 -13.98
CA ASP A 10 1.15 1.67 -15.18
C ASP A 10 0.69 3.05 -15.68
N LYS A 11 -0.62 3.27 -15.79
CA LYS A 11 -1.19 4.56 -16.24
C LYS A 11 -0.76 5.73 -15.36
N LEU A 12 -0.59 5.48 -14.06
CA LEU A 12 -0.16 6.49 -13.08
C LEU A 12 1.37 6.56 -12.89
N ASN A 13 2.14 5.73 -13.61
CA ASN A 13 3.60 5.62 -13.52
C ASN A 13 4.10 5.42 -12.08
N PHE A 14 3.48 4.51 -11.34
CA PHE A 14 3.87 4.22 -9.95
C PHE A 14 5.31 3.71 -9.83
N SER A 15 5.80 2.92 -10.80
CA SER A 15 7.19 2.43 -10.82
C SER A 15 8.26 3.53 -10.96
N LYS A 16 7.87 4.76 -11.35
CA LYS A 16 8.79 5.90 -11.49
C LYS A 16 8.66 6.93 -10.36
N LYS A 17 7.88 6.63 -9.33
CA LYS A 17 7.56 7.54 -8.22
C LYS A 17 7.91 6.88 -6.90
N LYS A 18 8.32 7.70 -5.92
CA LYS A 18 8.36 7.27 -4.53
C LYS A 18 6.97 7.40 -3.94
N LEU A 19 6.32 6.28 -3.65
CA LEU A 19 4.98 6.28 -3.08
C LEU A 19 5.05 6.28 -1.56
N LEU A 20 4.17 7.04 -0.91
CA LEU A 20 3.89 6.92 0.52
C LEU A 20 2.49 6.35 0.67
N VAL A 21 2.39 5.13 1.17
CA VAL A 21 1.13 4.37 1.27
C VAL A 21 0.61 4.45 2.70
N ALA A 22 -0.57 5.04 2.87
CA ALA A 22 -1.26 5.04 4.15
C ALA A 22 -1.86 3.65 4.42
N VAL A 23 -1.53 3.05 5.55
CA VAL A 23 -2.05 1.73 5.96
C VAL A 23 -2.70 1.83 7.34
N SER A 24 -3.76 1.04 7.56
CA SER A 24 -4.39 0.90 8.88
C SER A 24 -3.90 -0.34 9.64
N GLY A 25 -3.27 -1.29 8.93
CA GLY A 25 -2.96 -2.62 9.43
C GLY A 25 -4.09 -3.64 9.20
N GLY A 26 -5.20 -3.21 8.60
CA GLY A 26 -6.29 -4.10 8.15
C GLY A 26 -5.94 -4.87 6.87
N VAL A 27 -6.70 -5.93 6.58
CA VAL A 27 -6.45 -6.83 5.46
C VAL A 27 -6.37 -6.12 4.11
N ASP A 28 -7.26 -5.16 3.85
CA ASP A 28 -7.27 -4.41 2.58
C ASP A 28 -5.96 -3.65 2.36
N SER A 29 -5.48 -2.98 3.40
CA SER A 29 -4.20 -2.25 3.34
C SER A 29 -3.00 -3.18 3.17
N MET A 30 -3.04 -4.37 3.79
CA MET A 30 -1.97 -5.35 3.66
C MET A 30 -1.95 -6.00 2.28
N VAL A 31 -3.12 -6.24 1.67
CA VAL A 31 -3.23 -6.72 0.29
C VAL A 31 -2.67 -5.68 -0.69
N LEU A 32 -2.96 -4.39 -0.49
CA LEU A 32 -2.37 -3.32 -1.30
C LEU A 32 -0.83 -3.35 -1.22
N CYS A 33 -0.27 -3.40 -0.01
CA CYS A 33 1.19 -3.50 0.17
C CYS A 33 1.76 -4.77 -0.47
N HIS A 34 1.09 -5.91 -0.35
CA HIS A 34 1.50 -7.16 -0.96
C HIS A 34 1.55 -7.06 -2.50
N LEU A 35 0.53 -6.44 -3.11
CA LEU A 35 0.47 -6.25 -4.56
C LEU A 35 1.54 -5.28 -5.07
N LEU A 36 1.75 -4.15 -4.39
CA LEU A 36 2.81 -3.20 -4.74
C LEU A 36 4.20 -3.84 -4.65
N ASN A 37 4.44 -4.62 -3.59
CA ASN A 37 5.67 -5.37 -3.41
C ASN A 37 5.87 -6.42 -4.51
N LYS A 38 4.83 -7.17 -4.88
CA LYS A 38 4.89 -8.18 -5.96
C LYS A 38 5.20 -7.56 -7.32
N LEU A 39 4.82 -6.30 -7.53
CA LEU A 39 5.11 -5.52 -8.75
C LEU A 39 6.49 -4.85 -8.72
N ASN A 40 7.28 -5.02 -7.65
CA ASN A 40 8.55 -4.31 -7.42
C ASN A 40 8.42 -2.78 -7.51
N ILE A 41 7.28 -2.23 -7.08
CA ILE A 41 7.09 -0.77 -6.98
C ILE A 41 7.74 -0.32 -5.67
N ASP A 42 8.53 0.77 -5.72
CA ASP A 42 9.14 1.36 -4.53
C ASP A 42 8.10 2.17 -3.73
N PHE A 43 7.95 1.85 -2.45
CA PHE A 43 7.03 2.56 -1.57
C PHE A 43 7.49 2.55 -0.11
N SER A 44 7.10 3.61 0.59
CA SER A 44 7.19 3.74 2.05
C SER A 44 5.80 3.62 2.66
N ILE A 45 5.74 3.23 3.94
CA ILE A 45 4.49 3.03 4.66
C ILE A 45 4.28 4.18 5.65
N ALA A 46 3.09 4.76 5.64
CA ALA A 46 2.58 5.65 6.67
C ALA A 46 1.50 4.92 7.47
N HIS A 47 1.77 4.57 8.72
CA HIS A 47 0.78 4.02 9.65
C HIS A 47 0.58 5.02 10.79
N VAL A 48 -0.67 5.19 11.21
CA VAL A 48 -1.01 6.02 12.37
C VAL A 48 -1.43 5.09 13.50
N ASN A 49 -0.62 5.04 14.55
CA ASN A 49 -1.01 4.37 15.78
C ASN A 49 -1.85 5.31 16.64
N TYR A 50 -3.17 5.08 16.66
CA TYR A 50 -4.11 5.84 17.48
C TYR A 50 -4.08 5.47 18.98
N ASN A 51 -3.23 4.53 19.40
CA ASN A 51 -3.15 4.02 20.78
C ASN A 51 -4.52 3.58 21.34
N LEU A 52 -5.38 3.01 20.47
CA LEU A 52 -6.70 2.49 20.86
C LEU A 52 -6.63 1.10 21.49
N ARG A 53 -5.46 0.44 21.42
CA ARG A 53 -5.21 -0.78 22.20
C ARG A 53 -5.00 -0.36 23.65
N GLY A 54 -5.68 -1.03 24.57
CA GLY A 54 -5.61 -0.73 25.99
C GLY A 54 -4.18 -0.84 26.53
N ASN A 55 -3.93 -0.14 27.65
CA ASN A 55 -2.82 -0.47 28.52
C ASN A 55 -3.25 -1.73 29.28
N ASP A 56 -2.64 -2.87 28.98
CA ASP A 56 -2.72 -4.03 29.87
C ASP A 56 -2.21 -3.69 31.28
#